data_AF-A0A920L512-F1
#
_entry.id   AF-A0A920L512-F1
#
_cell.length_a   1.000
_cell.length_b   1.000
_cell.length_c   1.000
_cell.angle_alpha   90.00
_cell.angle_beta   90.00
_cell.angle_gamma   90.00
#
_symmetry.space_group_name_H-M   'P 1'
#
loop_
_entity.id
_entity.type
_entity.pdbx_description
1 polymer ?
#
loop_
_entity_poly.entity_id
_entity_poly.type
_entity_poly.pdbx_seq_one_letter_code
_entity_poly.pdbx_strand_id
1 'polypeptide(L)'
;MFCEILGIDDNNALIKANDLGIAMQLTNIMRDIFEDANMGRVYLPHELFGRINPYDINIQNKDVVDNIYSEKIDQIYNIAETKYLSGISGLKFLNYNHKFIVYISAIMYREIGNKIIKNKETYSSGKRSYVSFIKKIVLIVKCFFQIFLWKIKILK
;
A
#
# COMPACT_ATOMS: atom_id res chain seq x y z
N MET A 1 13.78 -3.53 12.93
CA MET A 1 12.78 -4.34 13.66
C MET A 1 12.35 -5.65 12.95
N PHE A 2 11.60 -5.67 11.84
CA PHE A 2 11.14 -6.96 11.27
C PHE A 2 12.29 -7.83 10.69
N CYS A 3 13.26 -7.22 10.01
CA CYS A 3 14.45 -7.94 9.54
C CYS A 3 15.29 -8.51 10.69
N GLU A 4 15.43 -7.79 11.81
CA GLU A 4 16.12 -8.28 13.01
C GLU A 4 15.43 -9.51 13.59
N ILE A 5 14.09 -9.54 13.65
CA ILE A 5 13.32 -10.72 14.09
C ILE A 5 13.61 -11.94 13.20
N LEU A 6 13.85 -11.71 11.91
CA LEU A 6 14.21 -12.75 10.95
C LEU A 6 15.71 -13.08 10.91
N GLY A 7 16.53 -12.41 11.73
CA GLY A 7 17.99 -12.57 11.74
C GLY A 7 18.67 -12.07 10.46
N ILE A 8 18.11 -11.05 9.80
CA ILE A 8 18.63 -10.49 8.54
C ILE A 8 19.31 -9.15 8.82
N ASP A 9 20.59 -9.07 8.51
CA ASP A 9 21.46 -7.90 8.67
C ASP A 9 21.99 -7.34 7.33
N ASP A 10 21.74 -8.02 6.21
CA ASP A 10 22.15 -7.57 4.88
C ASP A 10 21.56 -6.17 4.55
N ASN A 11 22.44 -5.20 4.29
CA ASN A 11 22.05 -3.82 4.01
C ASN A 11 21.09 -3.67 2.82
N ASN A 12 21.26 -4.48 1.77
CA ASN A 12 20.33 -4.44 0.63
C ASN A 12 18.95 -4.97 1.03
N ALA A 13 18.90 -6.03 1.84
CA ALA A 13 17.66 -6.55 2.39
C ALA A 13 16.95 -5.51 3.26
N LEU A 14 17.69 -4.78 4.11
CA LEU A 14 17.16 -3.70 4.93
C LEU A 14 16.57 -2.56 4.10
N ILE A 15 17.27 -2.12 3.03
CA ILE A 15 16.76 -1.09 2.11
C ILE A 15 15.46 -1.56 1.45
N LYS A 16 15.40 -2.82 0.99
CA LYS A 16 14.17 -3.35 0.36
C LYS A 16 13.02 -3.50 1.37
N ALA A 17 13.32 -3.93 2.59
CA ALA A 17 12.32 -4.01 3.65
C ALA A 17 11.76 -2.63 4.01
N ASN A 18 12.62 -1.61 4.07
CA ASN A 18 12.21 -0.23 4.29
C ASN A 18 11.30 0.28 3.17
N ASP A 19 11.66 0.04 1.90
CA ASP A 19 10.82 0.39 0.76
C ASP A 19 9.45 -0.28 0.84
N LEU A 20 9.39 -1.57 1.22
CA LEU A 20 8.12 -2.27 1.40
C LEU A 20 7.26 -1.65 2.52
N GLY A 21 7.88 -1.29 3.64
CA GLY A 21 7.22 -0.61 4.75
C GLY A 21 6.66 0.76 4.34
N ILE A 22 7.45 1.55 3.61
CA ILE A 22 7.02 2.85 3.06
C ILE A 22 5.80 2.65 2.14
N ALA A 23 5.83 1.69 1.22
CA ALA A 23 4.72 1.42 0.31
C ALA A 23 3.41 1.11 1.06
N MET A 24 3.48 0.29 2.11
CA MET A 24 2.32 -0.05 2.95
C MET A 24 1.81 1.16 3.73
N GLN A 25 2.69 2.02 4.24
CA GLN A 25 2.28 3.24 4.94
C GLN A 25 1.63 4.26 4.02
N LEU A 26 2.18 4.48 2.83
CA LEU A 26 1.53 5.32 1.81
C LEU A 26 0.15 4.78 1.44
N THR A 27 0.00 3.46 1.39
CA THR A 27 -1.31 2.82 1.16
C THR A 27 -2.29 3.07 2.31
N ASN A 28 -1.84 3.01 3.56
CA ASN A 28 -2.69 3.35 4.72
C ASN A 28 -3.11 4.82 4.66
N ILE A 29 -2.17 5.74 4.40
CA ILE A 29 -2.45 7.17 4.27
C ILE A 29 -3.52 7.41 3.21
N MET A 30 -3.40 6.79 2.02
CA MET A 30 -4.43 6.93 0.97
C MET A 30 -5.79 6.33 1.37
N ARG A 31 -5.80 5.26 2.17
CA ARG A 31 -7.02 4.54 2.57
C ARG A 31 -7.81 5.30 3.64
N ASP A 32 -7.11 5.93 4.57
CA ASP A 32 -7.67 6.39 5.85
C ASP A 32 -7.80 7.92 5.96
N ILE A 33 -7.61 8.68 4.87
CA ILE A 33 -7.60 10.17 4.83
C ILE A 33 -8.73 10.81 5.65
N PHE A 34 -9.99 10.41 5.40
CA PHE A 34 -11.15 10.99 6.09
C PHE A 34 -11.27 10.53 7.54
N GLU A 35 -10.92 9.28 7.82
CA GLU A 35 -10.91 8.73 9.18
C GLU A 35 -9.88 9.47 10.03
N ASP A 36 -8.67 9.68 9.49
CA ASP A 36 -7.60 10.43 10.11
C ASP A 36 -7.96 11.91 10.29
N ALA A 37 -8.53 12.58 9.28
CA ALA A 37 -8.94 13.97 9.37
C ALA A 37 -10.00 14.19 10.46
N ASN A 38 -10.99 13.30 10.57
CA ASN A 38 -11.99 13.32 11.65
C ASN A 38 -11.38 13.12 13.05
N MET A 39 -10.21 12.49 13.13
CA MET A 39 -9.42 12.35 14.35
C MET A 39 -8.43 13.50 14.58
N GLY A 40 -8.48 14.55 13.76
CA GLY A 40 -7.56 15.69 13.83
C GLY A 40 -6.15 15.36 13.31
N ARG A 41 -6.00 14.38 12.43
CA ARG A 41 -4.72 13.92 11.86
C ARG A 41 -4.70 14.14 10.36
N VAL A 42 -3.60 14.71 9.86
CA VAL A 42 -3.40 14.96 8.44
C VAL A 42 -1.99 14.55 8.06
N TYR A 43 -1.87 13.56 7.18
CA TYR A 43 -0.58 13.02 6.72
C TYR A 43 -0.22 13.45 5.30
N LEU A 44 -1.17 14.02 4.57
CA LEU A 44 -0.94 14.57 3.25
C LEU A 44 -0.23 15.94 3.37
N PRO A 45 0.73 16.25 2.47
CA PRO A 45 1.38 17.57 2.46
C PRO A 45 0.38 18.72 2.34
N HIS A 46 0.65 19.83 3.03
CA HIS A 46 -0.28 20.98 3.11
C HIS A 46 -0.53 21.60 1.72
N GLU A 47 0.46 21.54 0.83
CA GLU A 47 0.38 22.03 -0.55
C GLU A 47 -0.69 21.30 -1.36
N LEU A 48 -1.11 20.11 -0.92
CA LEU A 48 -2.16 19.34 -1.56
C LEU A 48 -3.56 19.90 -1.30
N PHE A 49 -3.74 20.79 -0.32
CA PHE A 49 -5.08 21.27 0.05
C PHE A 49 -5.43 22.63 -0.55
N GLY A 50 -4.46 23.33 -1.15
CA GLY A 50 -4.68 24.63 -1.78
C GLY A 50 -5.24 25.65 -0.78
N ARG A 51 -6.50 26.04 -0.96
CA ARG A 51 -7.21 26.98 -0.06
C ARG A 51 -8.07 26.28 1.00
N ILE A 52 -8.17 24.96 0.93
CA ILE A 52 -8.94 24.15 1.88
C ILE A 52 -8.06 23.94 3.12
N ASN A 53 -8.64 24.14 4.29
CA ASN A 53 -7.98 23.73 5.52
C ASN A 53 -7.95 22.19 5.58
N PRO A 54 -6.78 21.55 5.74
CA PRO A 54 -6.65 20.10 5.80
C PRO A 54 -7.42 19.43 6.94
N TYR A 55 -7.87 20.19 7.95
CA TYR A 55 -8.71 19.68 9.03
C TYR A 55 -10.22 19.79 8.73
N ASP A 56 -10.59 20.57 7.70
CA ASP A 56 -11.99 20.79 7.31
C ASP A 56 -12.43 19.82 6.18
N ILE A 57 -11.67 18.73 5.99
CA ILE A 57 -11.99 17.64 5.05
C ILE A 57 -13.15 16.84 5.63
N ASN A 58 -14.37 17.29 5.38
CA ASN A 58 -15.57 16.53 5.70
C ASN A 58 -16.26 16.05 4.42
N ILE A 59 -17.11 15.03 4.59
CA ILE A 59 -17.90 14.39 3.52
C ILE A 59 -18.86 15.39 2.82
N GLN A 60 -19.14 16.55 3.43
CA GLN A 60 -20.06 17.57 2.93
C GLN A 60 -19.40 18.53 1.91
N ASN A 61 -18.06 18.64 1.86
CA ASN A 61 -17.29 19.45 0.87
C ASN A 61 -16.73 18.59 -0.28
N LYS A 62 -17.53 17.61 -0.73
CA LYS A 62 -17.14 16.49 -1.61
C LYS A 62 -16.56 16.91 -2.96
N ASP A 63 -17.14 17.91 -3.62
CA ASP A 63 -16.79 18.29 -5.00
C ASP A 63 -15.40 18.97 -5.12
N VAL A 64 -14.99 19.70 -4.09
CA VAL A 64 -13.66 20.37 -4.05
C VAL A 64 -12.57 19.36 -3.69
N VAL A 65 -12.92 18.38 -2.86
CA VAL A 65 -12.07 17.25 -2.48
C VAL A 65 -11.82 16.35 -3.71
N ASP A 66 -12.82 16.02 -4.52
CA ASP A 66 -12.64 15.06 -5.60
C ASP A 66 -11.59 15.47 -6.67
N ASN A 67 -11.55 16.74 -7.08
CA ASN A 67 -10.65 17.18 -8.14
C ASN A 67 -9.19 17.30 -7.68
N ILE A 68 -8.95 17.96 -6.54
CA ILE A 68 -7.59 18.17 -6.01
C ILE A 68 -6.99 16.86 -5.48
N TYR A 69 -7.83 15.97 -4.94
CA TYR A 69 -7.35 14.73 -4.35
C TYR A 69 -7.02 13.68 -5.40
N SER A 70 -7.75 13.64 -6.52
CA SER A 70 -7.52 12.59 -7.52
C SER A 70 -6.09 12.60 -8.10
N GLU A 71 -5.57 13.76 -8.50
CA GLU A 71 -4.22 13.86 -9.08
C GLU A 71 -3.12 13.53 -8.05
N LYS A 72 -3.30 13.98 -6.81
CA LYS A 72 -2.28 13.84 -5.77
C LYS A 72 -2.25 12.44 -5.17
N ILE A 73 -3.41 11.80 -5.08
CA ILE A 73 -3.48 10.39 -4.72
C ILE A 73 -2.88 9.52 -5.82
N ASP A 74 -3.07 9.84 -7.08
CA ASP A 74 -2.38 9.15 -8.18
C ASP A 74 -0.85 9.28 -8.03
N GLN A 75 -0.33 10.45 -7.63
CA GLN A 75 1.10 10.64 -7.34
C GLN A 75 1.58 9.76 -6.17
N ILE A 76 0.87 9.76 -5.04
CA ILE A 76 1.21 8.94 -3.87
C ILE A 76 1.16 7.46 -4.20
N TYR A 77 0.15 7.04 -4.96
CA TYR A 77 0.01 5.67 -5.43
C TYR A 77 1.19 5.25 -6.31
N ASN A 78 1.62 6.09 -7.26
CA ASN A 78 2.76 5.79 -8.12
C ASN A 78 4.08 5.67 -7.33
N ILE A 79 4.26 6.49 -6.28
CA ILE A 79 5.38 6.35 -5.35
C ILE A 79 5.26 5.01 -4.61
N ALA A 80 4.09 4.69 -4.06
CA ALA A 80 3.84 3.43 -3.37
C ALA A 80 4.11 2.22 -4.27
N GLU A 81 3.69 2.26 -5.54
CA GLU A 81 3.94 1.20 -6.53
C GLU A 81 5.43 1.01 -6.80
N THR A 82 6.18 2.09 -6.98
CA THR A 82 7.64 2.04 -7.14
C THR A 82 8.29 1.38 -5.92
N LYS A 83 7.83 1.74 -4.72
CA LYS A 83 8.30 1.17 -3.45
C LYS A 83 7.87 -0.28 -3.25
N TYR A 84 6.68 -0.69 -3.68
CA TYR A 84 6.25 -2.09 -3.70
C TYR A 84 7.14 -2.92 -4.61
N LEU A 85 7.43 -2.45 -5.82
CA LEU A 85 8.32 -3.16 -6.75
C LEU A 85 9.71 -3.34 -6.17
N SER A 86 10.28 -2.26 -5.60
CA SER A 86 11.57 -2.33 -4.91
C SER A 86 11.52 -3.31 -3.73
N GLY A 87 10.52 -3.20 -2.86
CA GLY A 87 10.38 -4.05 -1.68
C GLY A 87 10.17 -5.54 -2.01
N ILE A 88 9.32 -5.84 -2.99
CA ILE A 88 9.09 -7.21 -3.48
C ILE A 88 10.36 -7.81 -4.08
N SER A 89 11.24 -7.01 -4.70
CA SER A 89 12.55 -7.51 -5.17
C SER A 89 13.45 -8.00 -4.02
N GLY A 90 13.22 -7.52 -2.80
CA GLY A 90 13.91 -7.94 -1.58
C GLY A 90 13.51 -9.34 -1.08
N LEU A 91 12.44 -9.92 -1.60
CA LEU A 91 12.02 -11.28 -1.22
C LEU A 91 13.11 -12.32 -1.45
N LYS A 92 14.06 -12.08 -2.38
CA LYS A 92 15.20 -12.98 -2.63
C LYS A 92 16.08 -13.22 -1.40
N PHE A 93 16.11 -12.28 -0.44
CA PHE A 93 16.87 -12.40 0.80
C PHE A 93 16.16 -13.25 1.87
N LEU A 94 14.90 -13.66 1.62
CA LEU A 94 14.10 -14.44 2.56
C LEU A 94 14.14 -15.92 2.21
N ASN A 95 14.13 -16.76 3.26
CA ASN A 95 13.80 -18.17 3.12
C ASN A 95 12.37 -18.36 2.57
N TYR A 96 12.05 -19.56 2.11
CA TYR A 96 10.77 -19.83 1.45
C TYR A 96 9.53 -19.55 2.32
N ASN A 97 9.59 -19.86 3.61
CA ASN A 97 8.45 -19.69 4.52
C ASN A 97 8.16 -18.21 4.74
N HIS A 98 9.18 -17.41 5.03
CA HIS A 98 9.04 -15.97 5.25
C HIS A 98 8.68 -15.24 3.96
N LYS A 99 9.26 -15.67 2.82
CA LYS A 99 8.94 -15.14 1.49
C LYS A 99 7.45 -15.18 1.17
N PHE A 100 6.80 -16.30 1.48
CA PHE A 100 5.35 -16.46 1.25
C PHE A 100 4.52 -15.47 2.07
N ILE A 101 4.81 -15.37 3.37
CA ILE A 101 4.08 -14.50 4.30
C ILE A 101 4.25 -13.02 3.92
N VAL A 102 5.49 -12.60 3.66
CA VAL A 102 5.80 -11.21 3.28
C VAL A 102 5.18 -10.87 1.93
N TYR A 103 5.24 -11.79 0.96
CA TYR A 103 4.66 -11.55 -0.37
C TYR A 103 3.14 -11.41 -0.33
N ILE A 104 2.43 -12.29 0.38
CA ILE A 104 0.97 -12.17 0.54
C ILE A 104 0.61 -10.85 1.19
N SER A 105 1.34 -10.46 2.24
CA SER A 105 1.11 -9.18 2.93
C SER A 105 1.29 -8.00 1.97
N ALA A 106 2.37 -7.98 1.19
CA ALA A 106 2.63 -6.98 0.17
C ALA A 106 1.51 -6.88 -0.86
N ILE A 107 1.09 -8.02 -1.42
CA ILE A 107 0.05 -8.06 -2.46
C ILE A 107 -1.32 -7.67 -1.92
N MET A 108 -1.66 -8.05 -0.68
CA MET A 108 -2.93 -7.64 -0.05
C MET A 108 -2.98 -6.12 0.14
N TYR A 109 -1.92 -5.52 0.69
CA TYR A 109 -1.86 -4.07 0.86
C TYR A 109 -1.86 -3.35 -0.48
N ARG A 110 -1.05 -3.79 -1.44
CA ARG A 110 -1.03 -3.23 -2.79
C ARG A 110 -2.41 -3.25 -3.46
N GLU A 111 -3.20 -4.32 -3.28
CA GLU A 111 -4.56 -4.38 -3.83
C GLU A 111 -5.51 -3.35 -3.20
N ILE A 112 -5.29 -2.92 -1.95
CA ILE A 112 -6.04 -1.80 -1.36
C ILE A 112 -5.79 -0.54 -2.19
N GLY A 113 -4.52 -0.21 -2.49
CA GLY A 113 -4.15 0.91 -3.35
C GLY A 113 -4.78 0.79 -4.74
N ASN A 114 -4.71 -0.39 -5.37
CA ASN A 114 -5.35 -0.64 -6.67
C ASN A 114 -6.86 -0.37 -6.65
N LYS A 115 -7.54 -0.76 -5.56
CA LYS A 115 -8.98 -0.52 -5.41
C LYS A 115 -9.30 0.96 -5.27
N ILE A 116 -8.49 1.67 -4.47
CA ILE A 116 -8.60 3.10 -4.24
C ILE A 116 -8.54 3.85 -5.58
N ILE A 117 -7.54 3.57 -6.42
CA ILE A 117 -7.37 4.22 -7.73
C ILE A 117 -8.46 3.84 -8.75
N LYS A 118 -8.91 2.59 -8.75
CA LYS A 118 -9.92 2.11 -9.71
C LYS A 118 -11.31 2.66 -9.46
N ASN A 119 -11.65 2.97 -8.21
CA ASN A 119 -12.99 3.38 -7.84
C ASN A 119 -12.95 4.78 -7.22
N LYS A 120 -12.92 5.80 -8.08
CA LYS A 120 -12.78 7.19 -7.66
C LYS A 120 -13.92 7.65 -6.73
N GLU A 121 -15.10 7.06 -6.83
CA GLU A 121 -16.22 7.32 -5.91
C GLU A 121 -15.94 6.87 -4.46
N THR A 122 -14.99 5.94 -4.27
CA THR A 122 -14.58 5.51 -2.92
C THR A 122 -13.86 6.64 -2.19
N TYR A 123 -13.11 7.48 -2.91
CA TYR A 123 -12.54 8.72 -2.36
C TYR A 123 -13.66 9.58 -1.78
N SER A 124 -14.67 9.84 -2.59
CA SER A 124 -15.72 10.81 -2.30
C SER A 124 -16.68 10.33 -1.21
N SER A 125 -16.78 9.02 -0.96
CA SER A 125 -17.73 8.44 -0.01
C SER A 125 -17.24 8.41 1.44
N GLY A 126 -15.95 8.67 1.69
CA GLY A 126 -15.34 8.52 3.02
C GLY A 126 -15.34 7.06 3.53
N LYS A 127 -15.69 6.08 2.69
CA LYS A 127 -15.74 4.67 3.07
C LYS A 127 -14.36 4.04 2.95
N ARG A 128 -13.93 3.39 4.02
CA ARG A 128 -12.68 2.65 4.08
C ARG A 128 -12.61 1.55 3.00
N SER A 129 -11.54 1.58 2.20
CA SER A 129 -11.29 0.55 1.19
C SER A 129 -10.70 -0.73 1.81
N TYR A 130 -11.30 -1.87 1.50
CA TYR A 130 -10.82 -3.18 1.94
C TYR A 130 -10.79 -4.21 0.80
N VAL A 131 -9.88 -5.18 0.90
CA VAL A 131 -9.89 -6.37 0.03
C VAL A 131 -10.98 -7.31 0.55
N SER A 132 -11.95 -7.67 -0.31
CA SER A 132 -13.04 -8.57 0.08
C SER A 132 -12.51 -9.97 0.37
N PHE A 133 -13.26 -10.75 1.16
CA PHE A 133 -12.84 -12.10 1.56
C PHE A 133 -12.51 -12.99 0.36
N ILE A 134 -13.40 -13.07 -0.64
CA ILE A 134 -13.18 -13.85 -1.87
C ILE A 134 -11.90 -13.38 -2.59
N LYS A 135 -11.70 -12.06 -2.68
CA LYS A 135 -10.51 -11.50 -3.32
C LYS A 135 -9.23 -11.84 -2.55
N LYS A 136 -9.26 -11.88 -1.21
CA LYS A 136 -8.13 -12.35 -0.39
C LYS A 136 -7.76 -13.79 -0.75
N ILE A 137 -8.74 -14.69 -0.81
CA ILE A 137 -8.51 -16.09 -1.19
C ILE A 137 -7.88 -16.19 -2.59
N VAL A 138 -8.43 -15.47 -3.57
CA VAL A 138 -7.88 -15.43 -4.94
C VAL A 138 -6.43 -14.94 -4.96
N LEU A 139 -6.11 -13.88 -4.20
CA LEU A 139 -4.75 -13.35 -4.11
C LEU A 139 -3.78 -14.34 -3.44
N ILE A 140 -4.20 -15.01 -2.37
CA ILE A 140 -3.38 -16.03 -1.69
C ILE A 140 -3.05 -17.16 -2.66
N VAL A 141 -4.04 -17.69 -3.37
CA VAL A 141 -3.85 -18.74 -4.38
C VAL A 141 -2.87 -18.28 -5.47
N LYS A 142 -3.05 -17.06 -6.01
CA LYS A 142 -2.11 -16.48 -6.99
C LYS A 142 -0.69 -16.35 -6.44
N CYS A 143 -0.54 -15.91 -5.19
CA CYS A 143 0.77 -15.76 -4.55
C CYS A 143 1.45 -17.13 -4.36
N PHE A 144 0.68 -18.15 -3.99
CA PHE A 144 1.16 -19.52 -3.85
C PHE A 144 1.73 -20.05 -5.17
N PHE A 145 0.96 -19.95 -6.26
CA PHE A 145 1.44 -20.35 -7.59
C PHE A 145 2.67 -19.55 -8.03
N GLN A 146 2.70 -18.24 -7.80
CA GLN A 146 3.86 -17.40 -8.16
C GLN A 146 5.14 -17.84 -7.44
N ILE A 147 5.06 -18.11 -6.13
CA ILE A 147 6.23 -18.55 -5.35
C ILE A 147 6.64 -19.97 -5.72
N PHE A 148 5.68 -20.85 -6.00
CA PHE A 148 5.95 -22.19 -6.51
C PHE A 148 6.71 -22.13 -7.85
N LEU A 149 6.30 -21.26 -8.77
CA LEU A 149 7.01 -21.04 -10.04
C LEU A 149 8.42 -20.46 -9.85
N TRP A 150 8.60 -19.55 -8.90
CA TRP A 150 9.95 -19.06 -8.54
C TRP A 150 10.84 -20.17 -7.99
N LYS A 151 10.31 -21.09 -7.18
CA LYS A 151 11.06 -22.25 -6.68
C LYS A 151 11.56 -23.13 -7.82
N ILE A 152 10.70 -23.40 -8.82
CA ILE A 152 11.08 -24.21 -9.99
C ILE A 152 12.17 -23.54 -10.82
N LYS A 153 12.11 -22.22 -11.01
CA LYS A 153 13.13 -21.47 -11.77
C LYS A 153 14.51 -21.44 -11.11
N ILE A 154 14.59 -21.56 -9.78
CA ILE A 154 15.87 -21.56 -9.03
C ILE A 154 16.54 -22.94 -9.05
N LEU A 155 15.78 -24.01 -9.33
CA LEU A 155 16.28 -25.40 -9.39
C LEU A 155 16.76 -25.81 -10.79
N LYS A 156 16.79 -24.89 -11.76
CA LYS A 156 17.36 -25.04 -13.09
C LYS A 156 18.56 -24.12 -13.22
#